data_AF-A0A528UBU2-F1
#
_entry.id   AF-A0A528UBU2-F1
#
_cell.length_a   1.000
_cell.length_b   1.000
_cell.length_c   1.000
_cell.angle_alpha   90.00
_cell.angle_beta   90.00
_cell.angle_gamma   90.00
#
_symmetry.space_group_name_H-M   'P 1'
#
loop_
_entity.id
_entity.type
_entity.pdbx_description
1 polymer ?
#
loop_
_entity_poly.entity_id
_entity_poly.type
_entity_poly.pdbx_seq_one_letter_code
_entity_poly.pdbx_strand_id
1 'polypeptide(L)'
;MPVSRTLKLAFRFSLREMRGGLSGFLIFLACIALGVAAIGGVNSVARAITAGVANEGQSLLGGDLRFQLNQRATTQAEHFFLNVLGTVSHSANMRSMARLEDGSDQALVEAKAVDGAYPLYG
;
A
#
# COMPACT_ATOMS: atom_id res chain seq x y z
N MET A 1 -1.21 -8.43 54.85
CA MET A 1 -2.50 -8.89 54.28
C MET A 1 -2.33 -9.03 52.77
N PRO A 2 -2.65 -10.18 52.16
CA PRO A 2 -2.17 -10.46 50.81
C PRO A 2 -3.03 -9.66 49.82
N VAL A 3 -2.45 -8.60 49.25
CA VAL A 3 -3.04 -7.74 48.21
C VAL A 3 -3.66 -8.57 47.08
N SER A 4 -3.07 -9.73 46.77
CA SER A 4 -3.60 -10.73 45.83
C SER A 4 -5.01 -11.24 46.17
N ARG A 5 -5.33 -11.44 47.46
CA ARG A 5 -6.64 -11.91 47.90
C ARG A 5 -7.68 -10.78 47.82
N THR A 6 -7.28 -9.56 48.14
CA THR A 6 -8.14 -8.37 48.00
C THR A 6 -8.45 -8.06 46.54
N LEU A 7 -7.46 -8.11 45.63
CA LEU A 7 -7.68 -7.97 44.19
C LEU A 7 -8.60 -9.06 43.63
N LYS A 8 -8.39 -10.32 44.05
CA LYS A 8 -9.28 -11.44 43.66
C LYS A 8 -10.72 -11.22 44.12
N LEU A 9 -10.94 -10.70 45.32
CA LEU A 9 -12.29 -10.39 45.79
C LEU A 9 -12.89 -9.19 45.05
N ALA A 10 -12.13 -8.11 44.86
CA ALA A 10 -12.59 -6.92 44.14
C ALA A 10 -13.04 -7.27 42.72
N PHE A 11 -12.23 -8.01 41.96
CA PHE A 11 -12.57 -8.45 40.60
C PHE A 11 -13.83 -9.34 40.59
N ARG A 12 -13.97 -10.28 41.54
CA ARG A 12 -15.16 -11.13 41.67
C ARG A 12 -16.42 -10.34 41.97
N PHE A 13 -16.35 -9.32 42.84
CA PHE A 13 -17.50 -8.48 43.14
C PHE A 13 -17.87 -7.61 41.94
N SER A 14 -16.90 -6.95 41.30
CA SER A 14 -17.15 -6.15 40.10
C SER A 14 -17.79 -6.97 38.97
N LEU A 15 -17.28 -8.16 38.67
CA LEU A 15 -17.87 -9.06 37.66
C LEU A 15 -19.29 -9.51 37.99
N ARG A 16 -19.61 -9.67 39.28
CA ARG A 16 -20.93 -10.13 39.71
C ARG A 16 -21.97 -9.01 39.66
N GLU A 17 -21.58 -7.80 40.00
CA GLU A 17 -22.40 -6.58 39.88
C GLU A 17 -22.68 -6.22 38.41
N MET A 18 -21.67 -6.35 37.54
CA MET A 18 -21.83 -6.08 36.11
C MET A 18 -22.85 -7.02 35.43
N ARG A 19 -23.11 -8.21 36.00
CA ARG A 19 -24.00 -9.24 35.45
C ARG A 19 -25.46 -8.79 35.33
N GLY A 20 -25.89 -7.77 36.09
CA GLY A 20 -27.23 -7.18 36.02
C GLY A 20 -27.45 -6.19 34.86
N GLY A 21 -26.38 -5.67 34.22
CA GLY A 21 -26.44 -4.67 33.15
C GLY A 21 -25.52 -4.98 31.95
N LEU A 22 -25.08 -6.23 31.82
CA LEU A 22 -23.97 -6.63 30.97
C LEU A 22 -24.25 -6.44 29.46
N SER A 23 -25.50 -6.58 29.00
CA SER A 23 -25.82 -6.52 27.57
C SER A 23 -25.54 -5.13 26.95
N GLY A 24 -25.89 -4.05 27.66
CA GLY A 24 -25.62 -2.67 27.21
C GLY A 24 -24.14 -2.30 27.33
N PHE A 25 -23.47 -2.76 28.40
CA PHE A 25 -22.04 -2.52 28.59
C PHE A 25 -21.17 -3.21 27.53
N LEU A 26 -21.59 -4.39 27.05
CA LEU A 26 -20.89 -5.10 25.98
C LEU A 26 -20.87 -4.31 24.66
N ILE A 27 -21.94 -3.59 24.33
CA ILE A 27 -21.97 -2.74 23.12
C ILE A 27 -20.94 -1.61 23.24
N PHE A 28 -20.88 -0.94 24.39
CA PHE A 28 -19.89 0.10 24.66
C PHE A 28 -18.45 -0.44 24.54
N LEU A 29 -18.17 -1.58 25.17
CA LEU A 29 -16.86 -2.22 25.10
C LEU A 29 -16.51 -2.66 23.67
N ALA A 30 -17.47 -3.20 22.93
CA ALA A 30 -17.29 -3.61 21.54
C ALA A 30 -16.95 -2.40 20.65
N CYS A 31 -17.63 -1.25 20.84
CA CYS A 31 -17.29 -0.02 20.14
C CYS A 31 -15.86 0.46 20.44
N ILE A 32 -15.42 0.42 21.69
CA ILE A 32 -14.04 0.78 22.07
C ILE A 32 -13.05 -0.19 21.42
N ALA A 33 -13.31 -1.49 21.53
CA ALA A 33 -12.45 -2.51 20.94
C ALA A 33 -12.34 -2.34 19.42
N LEU A 34 -13.47 -2.08 18.76
CA LEU A 34 -13.52 -1.80 17.32
C LEU A 34 -12.74 -0.53 16.96
N GLY A 35 -12.88 0.55 17.72
CA GLY A 35 -12.14 1.79 17.51
C GLY A 35 -10.62 1.60 17.62
N VAL A 36 -10.17 0.93 18.69
CA VAL A 36 -8.74 0.65 18.89
C VAL A 36 -8.21 -0.32 17.83
N ALA A 37 -8.99 -1.35 17.47
CA ALA A 37 -8.65 -2.28 16.41
C ALA A 37 -8.53 -1.59 15.05
N ALA A 38 -9.43 -0.65 14.73
CA ALA A 38 -9.37 0.13 13.50
C ALA A 38 -8.10 0.99 13.44
N ILE A 39 -7.78 1.72 14.51
CA ILE A 39 -6.57 2.56 14.59
C ILE A 39 -5.30 1.72 14.49
N GLY A 40 -5.22 0.61 15.23
CA GLY A 40 -4.08 -0.30 15.18
C GLY A 40 -3.93 -0.98 13.82
N GLY A 41 -5.05 -1.42 13.25
CA GLY A 41 -5.13 -2.09 11.95
C GLY A 41 -4.64 -1.21 10.81
N VAL A 42 -5.16 0.01 10.70
CA VAL A 42 -4.73 0.96 9.64
C VAL A 42 -3.24 1.26 9.74
N ASN A 43 -2.72 1.52 10.95
CA ASN A 43 -1.29 1.77 11.14
C ASN A 43 -0.42 0.54 10.85
N SER A 44 -0.92 -0.66 11.11
CA SER A 44 -0.22 -1.90 10.76
C SER A 44 -0.15 -2.09 9.25
N VAL A 45 -1.28 -1.91 8.56
CA VAL A 45 -1.37 -2.05 7.11
C VAL A 45 -0.51 -1.00 6.42
N ALA A 46 -0.59 0.26 6.83
CA ALA A 46 0.23 1.34 6.29
C ALA A 46 1.73 1.01 6.39
N ARG A 47 2.18 0.53 7.56
CA ARG A 47 3.58 0.12 7.75
C ARG A 47 3.98 -1.08 6.89
N ALA A 48 3.11 -2.09 6.78
CA ALA A 48 3.37 -3.24 5.92
C ALA A 48 3.52 -2.82 4.45
N ILE A 49 2.67 -1.91 3.97
CA ILE A 49 2.77 -1.36 2.61
C ILE A 49 4.07 -0.58 2.45
N THR A 50 4.39 0.35 3.35
CA THR A 50 5.62 1.15 3.23
C THR A 50 6.87 0.28 3.28
N ALA A 51 6.91 -0.73 4.16
CA ALA A 51 8.01 -1.68 4.23
C ALA A 51 8.11 -2.53 2.95
N GLY A 52 6.97 -3.00 2.42
CA GLY A 52 6.93 -3.71 1.14
C GLY A 52 7.46 -2.87 0.00
N VAL A 53 7.01 -1.61 -0.11
CA VAL A 53 7.50 -0.67 -1.13
C VAL A 53 8.99 -0.34 -0.95
N ALA A 54 9.49 -0.23 0.28
CA ALA A 54 10.90 0.03 0.53
C ALA A 54 11.79 -1.16 0.15
N ASN A 55 11.33 -2.39 0.41
CA ASN A 55 12.08 -3.62 0.10
C ASN A 55 12.02 -3.97 -1.40
N GLU A 56 10.86 -3.79 -2.02
CA GLU A 56 10.61 -4.12 -3.43
C GLU A 56 10.76 -2.89 -4.34
N GLY A 57 11.27 -1.77 -3.82
CA GLY A 57 11.25 -0.48 -4.52
C GLY A 57 11.97 -0.52 -5.87
N GLN A 58 13.11 -1.20 -5.96
CA GLN A 58 13.87 -1.37 -7.21
C GLN A 58 13.10 -2.23 -8.23
N SER A 59 12.49 -3.33 -7.78
CA SER A 59 11.68 -4.22 -8.63
C SER A 59 10.41 -3.51 -9.13
N LEU A 60 9.70 -2.80 -8.23
CA LEU A 60 8.53 -1.99 -8.58
C LEU A 60 8.87 -0.84 -9.54
N LEU A 61 10.04 -0.22 -9.38
CA LEU A 61 10.51 0.84 -10.28
C LEU A 61 11.02 0.28 -11.62
N GLY A 62 11.52 -0.96 -11.63
CA GLY A 62 12.19 -1.61 -12.75
C GLY A 62 13.61 -1.09 -12.99
N GLY A 63 14.26 -0.52 -11.97
CA GLY A 63 15.49 0.26 -12.08
C GLY A 63 15.92 0.88 -10.74
N ASP A 64 17.16 1.37 -10.66
CA ASP A 64 17.64 2.17 -9.52
C ASP A 64 17.09 3.61 -9.55
N LEU A 65 17.03 4.19 -10.75
CA LEU A 65 16.57 5.55 -11.01
C LEU A 65 15.63 5.55 -12.22
N ARG A 66 14.54 6.32 -12.13
CA ARG A 66 13.61 6.52 -13.26
C ARG A 66 13.50 8.00 -13.58
N PHE A 67 13.81 8.34 -14.82
CA PHE A 67 13.56 9.66 -15.38
C PHE A 67 12.32 9.59 -16.26
N GLN A 68 11.39 10.54 -16.07
CA GLN A 68 10.18 10.63 -16.88
C GLN A 68 10.08 12.01 -17.51
N LEU A 69 9.90 12.02 -18.83
CA LEU A 69 9.62 13.21 -19.62
C LEU A 69 8.20 13.12 -20.14
N ASN A 70 7.43 14.20 -19.97
CA ASN A 70 6.05 14.25 -20.41
C ASN A 70 6.00 14.84 -21.83
N GLN A 71 5.32 14.15 -22.75
CA GLN A 71 5.05 14.63 -24.11
C GLN A 71 6.29 15.00 -24.95
N ARG A 72 7.47 14.48 -24.58
CA ARG A 72 8.70 14.64 -25.36
C ARG A 72 9.64 13.46 -25.16
N ALA A 73 10.45 13.21 -26.18
CA ALA A 73 11.59 12.31 -26.06
C ALA A 73 12.80 13.02 -25.44
N THR A 74 13.74 12.22 -24.97
CA THR A 74 15.05 12.67 -24.48
C THR A 74 15.85 13.27 -25.63
N THR A 75 16.45 14.45 -25.42
CA THR A 75 17.40 15.04 -26.38
C THR A 75 18.70 14.24 -26.41
N GLN A 76 19.52 14.43 -27.45
CA GLN A 76 20.78 13.69 -27.57
C GLN A 76 21.75 13.97 -26.39
N ALA A 77 21.78 15.20 -25.88
CA ALA A 77 22.60 15.58 -24.73
C ALA A 77 22.11 14.91 -23.43
N GLU A 78 20.79 14.91 -23.18
CA GLU A 78 20.18 14.23 -22.03
C GLU A 78 20.39 12.71 -22.13
N HIS A 79 20.29 12.13 -23.32
CA HIS A 79 20.50 10.71 -23.53
C HIS A 79 21.96 10.32 -23.23
N PHE A 80 22.93 11.13 -23.68
CA PHE A 80 24.33 10.90 -23.35
C PHE A 80 24.58 10.99 -21.84
N PHE A 81 24.01 11.99 -21.17
CA PHE A 81 24.11 12.14 -19.72
C PHE A 81 23.57 10.89 -18.98
N LEU A 82 22.43 10.35 -19.40
CA LEU A 82 21.87 9.14 -18.80
C LEU A 82 22.77 7.90 -19.00
N ASN A 83 23.38 7.75 -20.19
CA ASN A 83 24.29 6.64 -20.46
C ASN A 83 25.58 6.70 -19.63
N VAL A 84 26.00 7.88 -19.18
CA VAL A 84 27.15 8.02 -18.26
C VAL A 84 26.82 7.46 -16.86
N LEU A 85 25.54 7.46 -16.46
CA LEU A 85 25.11 6.97 -15.15
C LEU A 85 25.02 5.44 -15.06
N GLY A 86 24.96 4.72 -16.19
CA GLY A 86 24.93 3.26 -16.23
C GLY A 86 24.07 2.69 -17.35
N THR A 87 23.58 1.47 -17.16
CA THR A 87 22.67 0.80 -18.10
C THR A 87 21.32 1.50 -18.13
N VAL A 88 20.91 1.97 -19.30
CA VAL A 88 19.64 2.68 -19.50
C VAL A 88 18.66 1.78 -20.23
N SER A 89 17.44 1.66 -19.70
CA SER A 89 16.29 1.09 -20.41
C SER A 89 15.30 2.20 -20.77
N HIS A 90 14.84 2.19 -22.01
CA HIS A 90 13.85 3.12 -22.56
C HIS A 90 12.45 2.51 -22.54
N SER A 91 11.48 3.31 -22.08
CA SER A 91 10.06 2.99 -22.19
C SER A 91 9.25 4.23 -22.53
N ALA A 92 8.17 4.05 -23.29
CA ALA A 92 7.23 5.09 -23.66
C ALA A 92 5.82 4.63 -23.33
N ASN A 93 5.08 5.43 -22.56
CA ASN A 93 3.69 5.14 -22.20
C ASN A 93 2.77 6.18 -22.86
N MET A 94 1.64 5.72 -23.38
CA MET A 94 0.57 6.58 -23.84
C MET A 94 -0.79 6.00 -23.49
N ARG A 95 -1.74 6.88 -23.19
CA ARG A 95 -3.15 6.49 -23.06
C ARG A 95 -3.79 6.49 -24.44
N SER A 96 -4.52 5.43 -24.74
CA SER A 96 -5.22 5.21 -26.01
C SER A 96 -6.61 4.63 -25.76
N MET A 97 -7.36 4.42 -26.83
CA MET A 97 -8.66 3.74 -26.82
C MET A 97 -8.53 2.47 -27.66
N ALA A 98 -8.69 1.31 -27.03
CA ALA A 98 -8.86 0.06 -27.75
C ALA A 98 -10.32 -0.07 -28.18
N ARG A 99 -10.55 -0.54 -29.39
CA ARG A 99 -11.89 -0.70 -29.98
C ARG A 99 -11.95 -2.05 -30.69
N LEU A 100 -13.09 -2.73 -30.60
CA LEU A 100 -13.35 -3.92 -31.42
C LEU A 100 -13.44 -3.53 -32.91
N GLU A 101 -13.09 -4.44 -33.81
CA GLU A 101 -13.11 -4.15 -35.27
C GLU A 101 -14.50 -3.75 -35.78
N ASP A 102 -15.56 -4.25 -35.15
CA ASP A 102 -16.96 -3.91 -35.43
C ASP A 102 -17.41 -2.56 -34.83
N GLY A 103 -16.57 -1.94 -34.00
CA GLY A 103 -16.84 -0.68 -33.33
C GLY A 103 -17.89 -0.71 -32.22
N SER A 104 -18.37 -1.88 -31.81
CA SER A 104 -19.46 -2.02 -30.82
C SER A 104 -19.03 -1.69 -29.40
N ASP A 105 -17.73 -1.84 -29.10
CA ASP A 105 -17.20 -1.65 -27.76
C ASP A 105 -15.83 -0.97 -27.78
N GLN A 106 -15.57 -0.19 -26.72
CA GLN A 106 -14.43 0.70 -26.58
C GLN A 106 -14.00 0.80 -25.13
N ALA A 107 -12.71 0.59 -24.89
CA ALA A 107 -12.11 0.69 -23.57
C ALA A 107 -10.89 1.62 -23.59
N LEU A 108 -10.74 2.40 -22.51
CA LEU A 108 -9.53 3.17 -22.26
C LEU A 108 -8.40 2.20 -21.94
N VAL A 109 -7.28 2.32 -22.64
CA VAL A 109 -6.09 1.48 -22.43
C VAL A 109 -4.85 2.34 -22.25
N GLU A 110 -3.84 1.79 -21.57
CA GLU A 110 -2.50 2.38 -21.52
C GLU A 110 -1.56 1.47 -22.31
N ALA A 111 -1.04 1.99 -23.42
CA ALA A 111 -0.05 1.30 -24.23
C ALA A 111 1.35 1.68 -23.72
N LYS A 112 2.13 0.67 -23.37
CA LYS A 112 3.53 0.81 -22.94
C LYS A 112 4.42 0.11 -23.97
N ALA A 113 5.29 0.89 -24.62
CA ALA A 113 6.40 0.39 -25.41
C ALA A 113 7.64 0.28 -24.52
N VAL A 114 8.35 -0.83 -24.61
CA VAL A 114 9.56 -1.11 -23.84
C VAL A 114 10.66 -1.59 -24.77
N ASP A 115 11.91 -1.36 -24.38
CA ASP A 115 13.07 -1.95 -25.04
C ASP A 115 13.39 -3.36 -24.50
N GLY A 116 14.43 -3.99 -25.06
CA GLY A 116 14.85 -5.33 -24.64
C GLY A 116 15.54 -5.38 -23.28
N ALA A 117 15.93 -4.25 -22.71
CA ALA A 117 16.57 -4.16 -21.40
C ALA A 117 15.56 -3.97 -20.26
N TYR A 118 14.27 -3.81 -20.58
CA TYR A 118 13.22 -3.63 -19.59
C TYR A 118 12.67 -4.97 -19.06
N PRO A 119 12.44 -5.10 -17.75
CA PRO A 119 12.90 -4.22 -16.67
C PRO A 119 14.37 -4.49 -16.30
N LEU A 120 15.08 -3.50 -15.75
CA LEU A 120 16.48 -3.68 -15.31
C LEU A 120 16.57 -4.49 -14.01
N TYR A 121 15.53 -4.40 -13.17
CA TYR A 121 15.34 -5.17 -11.95
C TYR A 121 13.91 -5.72 -11.95
N GLY A 122 13.73 -6.98 -11.57
CA GLY A 122 12.42 -7.64 -11.59
C GLY A 122 12.56 -9.13 -11.29
#